data_AF-A0A2D5LLH5-F1
#
_entry.id   AF-A0A2D5LLH5-F1
#
_cell.length_a   1.000
_cell.length_b   1.000
_cell.length_c   1.000
_cell.angle_alpha   90.00
_cell.angle_beta   90.00
_cell.angle_gamma   90.00
#
_symmetry.space_group_name_H-M   'P 1'
#
loop_
_entity.id
_entity.type
_entity.pdbx_description
1 polymer ?
#
loop_
_entity_poly.entity_id
_entity_poly.type
_entity_poly.pdbx_seq_one_letter_code
_entity_poly.pdbx_strand_id
1 'polypeptide(L)'
;MAFEGGLKERQKVAWMFFTKVNQQIASGKQAGMSGGDSVPLWMAWPTDPDTFSANPSFRFSEEPRTTMMPSTEKKELMAGKISTADPDGANEEVTRNRISYDYLVNNKLTTRAGIATFFETDDYVNMPVGTIELKASWLQVTPGSPAPVGALVYKFDSGEYWWRGLHIMVKMRELQDPTQLFYSEEPSWFWTTFEFNENPGVTHVREKLITQRQPLADHEIQIFLSAANLAKTDYQNLAPNGTQIRFTNNADRVTPVILGHTDMEDFAGLPNTAQPAYWTAFNASCHSCHATATYNPSTKVSFPFSSPTGALDPAYYAADSEGNTEYLGQGFKPLDFMWPIVFQTK
;
A
#
# COMPACT_ATOMS: atom_id res chain seq x y z
N MET A 1 17.19 -6.63 -11.90
CA MET A 1 16.47 -7.75 -11.23
C MET A 1 14.99 -7.44 -11.07
N ALA A 2 14.59 -6.34 -10.41
CA ALA A 2 13.18 -5.97 -10.27
C ALA A 2 12.53 -5.45 -11.57
N PHE A 3 13.13 -4.44 -12.23
CA PHE A 3 12.52 -3.78 -13.40
C PHE A 3 12.81 -4.45 -14.74
N GLU A 4 13.94 -5.13 -14.82
CA GLU A 4 14.44 -5.80 -16.04
C GLU A 4 14.19 -7.33 -16.01
N GLY A 5 13.72 -7.87 -14.90
CA GLY A 5 13.49 -9.31 -14.72
C GLY A 5 12.09 -9.75 -15.17
N GLY A 6 11.96 -11.05 -15.42
CA GLY A 6 10.67 -11.71 -15.65
C GLY A 6 9.84 -11.79 -14.36
N LEU A 7 8.62 -12.32 -14.47
CA LEU A 7 7.71 -12.42 -13.32
C LEU A 7 8.30 -13.27 -12.19
N LYS A 8 9.02 -14.36 -12.50
CA LYS A 8 9.70 -15.17 -11.49
C LYS A 8 10.76 -14.38 -10.72
N GLU A 9 11.59 -13.60 -11.40
CA GLU A 9 12.62 -12.76 -10.77
C GLU A 9 11.98 -11.65 -9.91
N ARG A 10 10.89 -11.04 -10.38
CA ARG A 10 10.13 -10.07 -9.58
C ARG A 10 9.53 -10.70 -8.33
N GLN A 11 9.06 -11.94 -8.43
CA GLN A 11 8.53 -12.68 -7.29
C GLN A 11 9.63 -13.02 -6.26
N LYS A 12 10.85 -13.30 -6.70
CA LYS A 12 12.01 -13.37 -5.80
C LYS A 12 12.27 -12.04 -5.11
N VAL A 13 12.22 -10.92 -5.84
CA VAL A 13 12.36 -9.58 -5.24
C VAL A 13 11.24 -9.29 -4.23
N ALA A 14 10.00 -9.70 -4.51
CA ALA A 14 8.88 -9.57 -3.58
C ALA A 14 9.16 -10.29 -2.26
N TRP A 15 9.64 -11.54 -2.31
CA TRP A 15 10.06 -12.28 -1.12
C TRP A 15 11.27 -11.67 -0.40
N MET A 16 12.23 -11.09 -1.14
CA MET A 16 13.33 -10.34 -0.52
C MET A 16 12.83 -9.14 0.29
N PHE A 17 11.89 -8.36 -0.27
CA PHE A 17 11.31 -7.25 0.47
C PHE A 17 10.45 -7.70 1.64
N PHE A 18 9.61 -8.73 1.45
CA PHE A 18 8.78 -9.28 2.52
C PHE A 18 9.62 -9.73 3.71
N THR A 19 10.70 -10.48 3.48
CA THR A 19 11.59 -10.91 4.56
C THR A 19 12.38 -9.75 5.16
N LYS A 20 12.76 -8.74 4.36
CA LYS A 20 13.47 -7.56 4.84
C LYS A 20 12.62 -6.69 5.76
N VAL A 21 11.35 -6.44 5.42
CA VAL A 21 10.46 -5.63 6.27
C VAL A 21 10.00 -6.39 7.49
N ASN A 22 9.86 -7.72 7.39
CA ASN A 22 9.53 -8.59 8.52
C ASN A 22 10.77 -9.07 9.30
N GLN A 23 11.91 -8.39 9.20
CA GLN A 23 13.02 -8.64 10.13
C GLN A 23 12.52 -8.51 11.57
N GLN A 24 12.89 -9.46 12.42
CA GLN A 24 12.34 -9.54 13.77
C GLN A 24 13.09 -8.62 14.73
N ILE A 25 12.34 -7.87 15.55
CA ILE A 25 12.81 -7.11 16.71
C ILE A 25 12.16 -7.65 17.97
N ALA A 26 12.72 -7.33 19.14
CA ALA A 26 12.11 -7.72 20.42
C ALA A 26 10.69 -7.13 20.55
N SER A 27 9.75 -7.93 21.06
CA SER A 27 8.35 -7.53 21.27
C SER A 27 8.14 -6.48 22.38
N GLY A 28 9.19 -6.19 23.16
CA GLY A 28 9.15 -5.19 24.22
C GLY A 28 8.26 -5.63 25.38
N LYS A 29 7.22 -4.84 25.68
CA LYS A 29 6.33 -5.07 26.82
C LYS A 29 5.14 -6.00 26.53
N GLN A 30 4.80 -6.17 25.26
CA GLN A 30 3.72 -7.06 24.84
C GLN A 30 4.28 -8.42 24.43
N ALA A 31 3.42 -9.44 24.38
CA ALA A 31 3.77 -10.68 23.71
C ALA A 31 4.05 -10.40 22.22
N GLY A 32 5.00 -11.11 21.65
CA GLY A 32 5.31 -11.04 20.23
C GLY A 32 4.21 -11.61 19.34
N MET A 33 4.47 -11.57 18.04
CA MET A 33 3.59 -12.12 17.02
C MET A 33 3.30 -13.60 17.31
N SER A 34 2.03 -13.98 17.27
CA SER A 34 1.52 -15.32 17.60
C SER A 34 1.98 -15.84 18.97
N GLY A 35 2.12 -14.93 19.96
CA GLY A 35 2.52 -15.26 21.33
C GLY A 35 4.03 -15.49 21.50
N GLY A 36 4.84 -15.19 20.48
CA GLY A 36 6.30 -15.27 20.55
C GLY A 36 6.95 -14.17 21.38
N ASP A 37 8.25 -13.97 21.20
CA ASP A 37 9.05 -12.93 21.87
C ASP A 37 9.49 -11.80 20.92
N SER A 38 9.15 -11.91 19.63
CA SER A 38 9.51 -10.94 18.60
C SER A 38 8.33 -10.49 17.76
N VAL A 39 8.51 -9.36 17.08
CA VAL A 39 7.57 -8.79 16.11
C VAL A 39 8.30 -8.29 14.87
N PRO A 40 7.61 -8.11 13.73
CA PRO A 40 8.18 -7.41 12.58
C PRO A 40 8.72 -6.01 12.92
N LEU A 41 9.87 -5.65 12.36
CA LEU A 41 10.53 -4.34 12.52
C LEU A 41 9.60 -3.17 12.19
N TRP A 42 8.74 -3.32 11.19
CA TRP A 42 7.80 -2.26 10.81
C TRP A 42 6.74 -1.95 11.88
N MET A 43 6.60 -2.79 12.91
CA MET A 43 5.78 -2.45 14.08
C MET A 43 6.37 -1.29 14.90
N ALA A 44 7.65 -0.96 14.71
CA ALA A 44 8.32 0.19 15.31
C ALA A 44 8.46 1.38 14.33
N TRP A 45 7.82 1.34 13.16
CA TRP A 45 7.81 2.43 12.20
C TRP A 45 6.68 3.42 12.48
N PRO A 46 6.84 4.71 12.13
CA PRO A 46 5.78 5.70 12.25
C PRO A 46 4.59 5.31 11.38
N THR A 47 3.41 5.50 11.95
CA THR A 47 2.12 5.30 11.29
C THR A 47 1.61 6.61 10.67
N ASP A 48 0.44 6.58 10.02
CA ASP A 48 -0.23 7.79 9.53
C ASP A 48 -0.44 8.84 10.63
N PRO A 49 -1.05 8.54 11.80
CA PRO A 49 -1.20 9.55 12.85
C PRO A 49 0.13 10.10 13.41
N ASP A 50 1.21 9.32 13.38
CA ASP A 50 2.55 9.79 13.79
C ASP A 50 3.15 10.81 12.81
N THR A 51 2.78 10.69 11.53
CA THR A 51 3.40 11.42 10.42
C THR A 51 2.58 12.64 10.01
N PHE A 52 1.27 12.47 9.83
CA PHE A 52 0.39 13.50 9.28
C PHE A 52 -0.22 14.34 10.39
N SER A 53 0.64 15.16 10.99
CA SER A 53 0.25 16.20 11.94
C SER A 53 0.99 17.50 11.63
N ALA A 54 0.53 18.60 12.24
CA ALA A 54 1.18 19.90 12.09
C ALA A 54 2.61 19.93 12.65
N ASN A 55 2.90 19.08 13.65
CA ASN A 55 4.20 19.01 14.32
C ASN A 55 4.55 17.55 14.62
N PRO A 56 4.91 16.76 13.59
CA PRO A 56 5.24 15.35 13.77
C PRO A 56 6.46 15.21 14.67
N SER A 57 6.35 14.41 15.72
CA SER A 57 7.36 14.28 16.77
C SER A 57 7.85 12.85 16.96
N PHE A 58 7.51 11.95 16.04
CA PHE A 58 7.89 10.55 16.12
C PHE A 58 9.41 10.41 16.16
N ARG A 59 9.88 9.49 17.01
CA ARG A 59 11.30 9.15 17.15
C ARG A 59 11.47 7.67 16.90
N PHE A 60 12.22 7.35 15.85
CA PHE A 60 12.57 5.98 15.55
C PHE A 60 13.29 5.33 16.75
N SER A 61 12.76 4.20 17.16
CA SER A 61 13.32 3.29 18.14
C SER A 61 13.11 1.85 17.64
N GLU A 62 13.67 0.87 18.35
CA GLU A 62 13.35 -0.55 18.13
C GLU A 62 12.21 -1.02 19.06
N GLU A 63 11.48 -0.09 19.69
CA GLU A 63 10.29 -0.44 20.48
C GLU A 63 9.06 -0.51 19.58
N PRO A 64 8.39 -1.66 19.49
CA PRO A 64 7.16 -1.77 18.73
C PRO A 64 6.02 -1.02 19.41
N ARG A 65 5.11 -0.47 18.60
CA ARG A 65 3.88 0.16 19.13
C ARG A 65 2.99 -0.88 19.79
N THR A 66 2.34 -0.49 20.89
CA THR A 66 1.39 -1.34 21.63
C THR A 66 -0.07 -1.03 21.29
N THR A 67 -0.32 0.14 20.71
CA THR A 67 -1.65 0.63 20.34
C THR A 67 -1.85 0.52 18.83
N MET A 68 -3.02 0.01 18.41
CA MET A 68 -3.45 -0.01 17.01
C MET A 68 -3.72 1.42 16.54
N MET A 69 -3.09 1.83 15.44
CA MET A 69 -3.17 3.19 14.91
C MET A 69 -3.66 3.17 13.45
N PRO A 70 -4.95 2.88 13.24
CA PRO A 70 -5.49 2.75 11.89
C PRO A 70 -5.47 4.10 11.17
N SER A 71 -5.35 4.07 9.85
CA SER A 71 -5.57 5.24 9.01
C SER A 71 -6.99 5.77 9.22
N THR A 72 -7.12 7.05 9.54
CA THR A 72 -8.41 7.67 9.94
C THR A 72 -9.39 7.82 8.78
N GLU A 73 -8.86 7.83 7.56
CA GLU A 73 -9.58 8.13 6.33
C GLU A 73 -9.34 6.97 5.33
N LYS A 74 -10.41 6.26 4.96
CA LYS A 74 -10.45 5.22 3.91
C LYS A 74 -11.02 5.82 2.62
N LYS A 75 -10.59 5.33 1.47
CA LYS A 75 -11.06 5.82 0.16
C LYS A 75 -12.37 5.13 -0.23
N GLU A 76 -13.46 5.88 -0.39
CA GLU A 76 -14.68 5.40 -1.04
C GLU A 76 -14.58 5.67 -2.56
N LEU A 77 -13.93 4.76 -3.28
CA LEU A 77 -13.69 4.93 -4.73
C LEU A 77 -14.97 5.16 -5.53
N MET A 78 -16.05 4.47 -5.19
CA MET A 78 -17.32 4.57 -5.92
C MET A 78 -18.07 5.88 -5.67
N ALA A 79 -17.73 6.61 -4.61
CA ALA A 79 -18.33 7.90 -4.29
C ALA A 79 -17.40 9.07 -4.66
N GLY A 80 -16.17 8.81 -5.13
CA GLY A 80 -15.14 9.82 -5.33
C GLY A 80 -14.80 10.57 -4.03
N LYS A 81 -15.00 9.93 -2.87
CA LYS A 81 -14.95 10.58 -1.55
C LYS A 81 -14.04 9.83 -0.59
N ILE A 82 -13.71 10.51 0.49
CA ILE A 82 -13.02 9.94 1.64
C ILE A 82 -14.07 9.62 2.70
N SER A 83 -13.98 8.43 3.29
CA SER A 83 -14.88 7.96 4.34
C SER A 83 -14.12 7.68 5.62
N THR A 84 -14.77 8.03 6.73
CA THR A 84 -14.34 7.66 8.08
C THR A 84 -15.20 6.53 8.65
N ALA A 85 -16.19 6.04 7.89
CA ALA A 85 -16.98 4.89 8.29
C ALA A 85 -16.16 3.62 8.08
N ASP A 86 -16.17 2.71 9.06
CA ASP A 86 -15.47 1.42 8.97
C ASP A 86 -16.37 0.42 8.22
N PRO A 87 -16.17 0.19 6.91
CA PRO A 87 -17.17 -0.51 6.10
C PRO A 87 -17.13 -2.03 6.31
N ASP A 88 -16.00 -2.55 6.80
CA ASP A 88 -15.65 -3.96 6.78
C ASP A 88 -15.07 -4.50 8.10
N GLY A 89 -15.00 -3.67 9.16
CA GLY A 89 -14.41 -4.04 10.46
C GLY A 89 -12.88 -4.20 10.41
N ALA A 90 -12.27 -3.83 9.29
CA ALA A 90 -10.85 -3.95 9.07
C ALA A 90 -10.09 -2.72 9.53
N ASN A 91 -8.96 -2.96 10.17
CA ASN A 91 -8.07 -1.91 10.59
C ASN A 91 -6.87 -1.89 9.64
N GLU A 92 -6.78 -0.83 8.83
CA GLU A 92 -5.67 -0.62 7.93
C GLU A 92 -4.65 0.30 8.60
N GLU A 93 -3.40 -0.15 8.72
CA GLU A 93 -2.30 0.69 9.21
C GLU A 93 -1.31 0.94 8.09
N VAL A 94 -1.07 2.21 7.76
CA VAL A 94 0.04 2.58 6.89
C VAL A 94 1.25 2.96 7.73
N THR A 95 2.40 2.36 7.44
CA THR A 95 3.68 2.65 8.11
C THR A 95 4.77 2.93 7.10
N ARG A 96 5.82 3.64 7.53
CA ARG A 96 6.88 4.08 6.63
C ARG A 96 8.26 4.06 7.23
N ASN A 97 9.25 3.75 6.42
CA ASN A 97 10.63 3.72 6.90
C ASN A 97 11.17 5.13 7.16
N ARG A 98 12.35 5.20 7.79
CA ARG A 98 13.04 6.45 8.13
C ARG A 98 13.25 7.37 6.94
N ILE A 99 13.65 6.82 5.79
CA ILE A 99 13.90 7.61 4.57
C ILE A 99 12.62 8.35 4.16
N SER A 100 11.48 7.66 4.16
CA SER A 100 10.19 8.27 3.85
C SER A 100 9.81 9.34 4.86
N TYR A 101 9.82 8.99 6.15
CA TYR A 101 9.40 9.88 7.23
C TYR A 101 10.24 11.16 7.26
N ASP A 102 11.57 11.04 7.22
CA ASP A 102 12.47 12.20 7.28
C ASP A 102 12.24 13.11 6.06
N TYR A 103 12.03 12.55 4.87
CA TYR A 103 11.74 13.34 3.68
C TYR A 103 10.42 14.11 3.83
N LEU A 104 9.34 13.47 4.27
CA LEU A 104 8.05 14.12 4.47
C LEU A 104 8.13 15.26 5.48
N VAL A 105 8.75 15.02 6.63
CA VAL A 105 8.88 16.01 7.71
C VAL A 105 9.74 17.19 7.27
N ASN A 106 10.90 16.93 6.67
CA ASN A 106 11.84 17.98 6.27
C ASN A 106 11.28 18.86 5.15
N ASN A 107 10.47 18.30 4.24
CA ASN A 107 9.81 19.04 3.17
C ASN A 107 8.42 19.58 3.54
N LYS A 108 8.01 19.44 4.82
CA LYS A 108 6.70 19.89 5.33
C LYS A 108 5.50 19.28 4.59
N LEU A 109 5.65 18.08 4.03
CA LEU A 109 4.58 17.37 3.31
C LEU A 109 3.59 16.64 4.24
N THR A 110 3.52 17.03 5.51
CA THR A 110 2.70 16.39 6.55
C THR A 110 1.35 17.05 6.80
N THR A 111 1.06 18.16 6.11
CA THR A 111 -0.22 18.91 6.19
C THR A 111 -0.61 19.44 4.81
N ARG A 112 -1.90 19.74 4.57
CA ARG A 112 -2.34 20.31 3.28
C ARG A 112 -1.72 21.68 3.04
N ALA A 113 -1.60 22.49 4.09
CA ALA A 113 -0.93 23.78 4.03
C ALA A 113 0.55 23.64 3.62
N GLY A 114 1.25 22.65 4.18
CA GLY A 114 2.65 22.40 3.85
C GLY A 114 2.84 21.90 2.41
N ILE A 115 1.94 21.04 1.91
CA ILE A 115 1.90 20.66 0.48
C ILE A 115 1.69 21.89 -0.40
N ALA A 116 0.74 22.75 -0.04
CA ALA A 116 0.45 23.97 -0.80
C ALA A 116 1.71 24.86 -0.90
N THR A 117 2.40 25.05 0.22
CA THR A 117 3.66 25.82 0.27
C THR A 117 4.79 25.14 -0.51
N PHE A 118 4.92 23.81 -0.44
CA PHE A 118 5.93 23.07 -1.21
C PHE A 118 5.77 23.33 -2.72
N PHE A 119 4.54 23.27 -3.23
CA PHE A 119 4.29 23.50 -4.66
C PHE A 119 4.33 24.97 -5.12
N GLU A 120 4.62 25.93 -4.22
CA GLU A 120 4.96 27.31 -4.60
C GLU A 120 6.36 27.38 -5.23
N THR A 121 7.26 26.47 -4.86
CA THR A 121 8.65 26.44 -5.32
C THR A 121 9.03 25.18 -6.10
N ASP A 122 8.23 24.12 -5.98
CA ASP A 122 8.53 22.81 -6.55
C ASP A 122 7.43 22.35 -7.52
N ASP A 123 7.79 21.52 -8.49
CA ASP A 123 6.87 21.02 -9.52
C ASP A 123 6.41 19.58 -9.31
N TYR A 124 7.05 18.85 -8.38
CA TYR A 124 6.74 17.47 -8.07
C TYR A 124 7.32 17.08 -6.72
N VAL A 125 6.71 16.08 -6.08
CA VAL A 125 7.37 15.32 -5.02
C VAL A 125 8.13 14.16 -5.67
N ASN A 126 9.39 13.97 -5.28
CA ASN A 126 10.19 12.81 -5.70
C ASN A 126 10.81 12.16 -4.45
N MET A 127 10.21 11.06 -4.02
CA MET A 127 10.68 10.36 -2.83
C MET A 127 12.07 9.78 -3.05
N PRO A 128 12.97 9.80 -2.05
CA PRO A 128 14.31 9.25 -2.20
C PRO A 128 14.28 7.75 -2.48
N VAL A 129 15.24 7.27 -3.27
CA VAL A 129 15.47 5.82 -3.45
C VAL A 129 15.71 5.15 -2.10
N GLY A 130 15.05 4.02 -1.86
CA GLY A 130 15.05 3.33 -0.58
C GLY A 130 13.87 3.69 0.32
N THR A 131 13.00 4.62 -0.09
CA THR A 131 11.69 4.85 0.54
C THR A 131 10.88 3.56 0.53
N ILE A 132 10.32 3.20 1.69
CA ILE A 132 9.39 2.07 1.85
C ILE A 132 8.12 2.56 2.56
N GLU A 133 6.97 2.34 1.92
CA GLU A 133 5.65 2.48 2.53
C GLU A 133 5.00 1.08 2.60
N LEU A 134 4.34 0.82 3.71
CA LEU A 134 3.64 -0.43 3.96
C LEU A 134 2.19 -0.12 4.32
N LYS A 135 1.24 -0.93 3.81
CA LYS A 135 -0.15 -0.90 4.26
C LYS A 135 -0.52 -2.29 4.77
N ALA A 136 -0.73 -2.42 6.08
CA ALA A 136 -1.12 -3.67 6.71
C ALA A 136 -2.64 -3.70 6.90
N SER A 137 -3.25 -4.87 6.68
CA SER A 137 -4.66 -5.11 6.95
C SER A 137 -4.81 -6.05 8.12
N TRP A 138 -5.54 -5.59 9.13
CA TRP A 138 -5.80 -6.33 10.35
C TRP A 138 -7.30 -6.54 10.52
N LEU A 139 -7.70 -7.67 11.09
CA LEU A 139 -9.07 -7.91 11.50
C LEU A 139 -9.09 -8.30 12.98
N GLN A 140 -9.96 -7.65 13.75
CA GLN A 140 -10.06 -7.89 15.19
C GLN A 140 -10.59 -9.30 15.45
N VAL A 141 -9.92 -10.02 16.34
CA VAL A 141 -10.34 -11.34 16.79
C VAL A 141 -11.48 -11.18 17.79
N THR A 142 -12.64 -11.74 17.46
CA THR A 142 -13.83 -11.76 18.32
C THR A 142 -14.47 -13.14 18.30
N PRO A 143 -15.39 -13.48 19.22
CA PRO A 143 -16.10 -14.77 19.18
C PRO A 143 -16.84 -15.03 17.86
N GLY A 144 -17.30 -13.98 17.17
CA GLY A 144 -17.99 -14.08 15.88
C GLY A 144 -17.06 -14.04 14.66
N SER A 145 -15.80 -13.65 14.85
CA SER A 145 -14.77 -13.56 13.81
C SER A 145 -13.42 -13.98 14.39
N PRO A 146 -13.22 -15.29 14.63
CA PRO A 146 -11.97 -15.80 15.16
C PRO A 146 -10.85 -15.70 14.11
N ALA A 147 -9.59 -15.68 14.57
CA ALA A 147 -8.44 -15.82 13.68
C ALA A 147 -8.47 -17.21 12.99
N PRO A 148 -8.26 -17.28 11.67
CA PRO A 148 -8.07 -18.56 10.99
C PRO A 148 -6.85 -19.33 11.51
N VAL A 149 -6.87 -20.66 11.39
CA VAL A 149 -5.72 -21.49 11.76
C VAL A 149 -4.50 -21.11 10.92
N GLY A 150 -3.37 -20.85 11.60
CA GLY A 150 -2.12 -20.45 10.94
C GLY A 150 -2.04 -18.97 10.57
N ALA A 151 -3.06 -18.17 10.87
CA ALA A 151 -2.96 -16.72 10.75
C ALA A 151 -2.01 -16.16 11.82
N LEU A 152 -1.23 -15.14 11.44
CA LEU A 152 -0.40 -14.42 12.39
C LEU A 152 -1.28 -13.48 13.22
N VAL A 153 -1.13 -13.53 14.55
CA VAL A 153 -1.94 -12.72 15.49
C VAL A 153 -1.07 -11.81 16.33
N TYR A 154 -1.56 -10.62 16.65
CA TYR A 154 -0.90 -9.69 17.55
C TYR A 154 -1.90 -9.06 18.52
N LYS A 155 -1.45 -8.85 19.76
CA LYS A 155 -2.27 -8.28 20.82
C LYS A 155 -1.89 -6.83 21.05
N PHE A 156 -2.66 -5.94 20.43
CA PHE A 156 -2.63 -4.52 20.77
C PHE A 156 -3.37 -4.27 22.09
N ASP A 157 -3.20 -3.07 22.65
CA ASP A 157 -3.89 -2.65 23.89
C ASP A 157 -5.42 -2.67 23.74
N SER A 158 -5.93 -2.47 22.52
CA SER A 158 -7.36 -2.50 22.18
C SER A 158 -7.93 -3.91 21.96
N GLY A 159 -7.08 -4.92 21.84
CA GLY A 159 -7.51 -6.30 21.58
C GLY A 159 -6.53 -7.10 20.73
N GLU A 160 -6.91 -8.34 20.44
CA GLU A 160 -6.17 -9.22 19.54
C GLU A 160 -6.66 -9.04 18.11
N TYR A 161 -5.73 -9.04 17.16
CA TYR A 161 -5.99 -8.86 15.74
C TYR A 161 -5.18 -9.89 14.96
N TRP A 162 -5.74 -10.39 13.85
CA TRP A 162 -5.01 -11.24 12.93
C TRP A 162 -4.67 -10.48 11.64
N TRP A 163 -3.50 -10.80 11.10
CA TRP A 163 -2.91 -10.12 9.96
C TRP A 163 -3.37 -10.75 8.66
N ARG A 164 -4.15 -10.01 7.86
CA ARG A 164 -4.74 -10.49 6.60
C ARG A 164 -3.80 -10.32 5.42
N GLY A 165 -2.97 -9.28 5.44
CA GLY A 165 -2.06 -8.98 4.35
C GLY A 165 -1.27 -7.69 4.51
N LEU A 166 -0.38 -7.45 3.55
CA LEU A 166 0.57 -6.34 3.53
C LEU A 166 0.84 -5.88 2.10
N HIS A 167 0.57 -4.61 1.81
CA HIS A 167 1.16 -3.94 0.66
C HIS A 167 2.58 -3.50 1.00
N ILE A 168 3.50 -3.73 0.08
CA ILE A 168 4.89 -3.29 0.16
C ILE A 168 5.20 -2.45 -1.07
N MET A 169 5.49 -1.18 -0.84
CA MET A 169 5.87 -0.20 -1.86
C MET A 169 7.31 0.23 -1.63
N VAL A 170 8.17 0.14 -2.66
CA VAL A 170 9.57 0.52 -2.55
C VAL A 170 9.99 1.41 -3.71
N LYS A 171 10.49 2.62 -3.43
CA LYS A 171 11.15 3.46 -4.44
C LYS A 171 12.51 2.86 -4.74
N MET A 172 12.71 2.31 -5.94
CA MET A 172 13.96 1.63 -6.30
C MET A 172 14.83 2.44 -7.27
N ARG A 173 14.25 3.42 -7.98
CA ARG A 173 15.00 4.38 -8.80
C ARG A 173 14.21 5.67 -9.01
N GLU A 174 14.91 6.72 -9.39
CA GLU A 174 14.28 7.96 -9.85
C GLU A 174 13.80 7.80 -11.30
N LEU A 175 12.77 8.55 -11.67
CA LEU A 175 12.41 8.74 -13.06
C LEU A 175 13.35 9.75 -13.70
N GLN A 176 13.58 9.63 -15.02
CA GLN A 176 14.30 10.67 -15.75
C GLN A 176 13.57 12.02 -15.68
N ASP A 177 12.23 11.99 -15.71
CA ASP A 177 11.36 13.14 -15.53
C ASP A 177 10.25 12.82 -14.51
N PRO A 178 10.40 13.24 -13.24
CA PRO A 178 9.39 13.02 -12.20
C PRO A 178 8.03 13.70 -12.46
N THR A 179 7.96 14.73 -13.32
CA THR A 179 6.69 15.36 -13.69
C THR A 179 5.79 14.42 -14.49
N GLN A 180 6.39 13.40 -15.13
CA GLN A 180 5.69 12.42 -15.96
C GLN A 180 5.26 11.18 -15.20
N LEU A 181 5.34 11.16 -13.87
CA LEU A 181 5.06 9.98 -13.05
C LEU A 181 3.75 9.26 -13.40
N PHE A 182 2.69 10.00 -13.69
CA PHE A 182 1.37 9.44 -14.01
C PHE A 182 1.22 8.96 -15.45
N TYR A 183 2.08 9.44 -16.33
CA TYR A 183 2.01 9.26 -17.77
C TYR A 183 3.09 8.30 -18.30
N SER A 184 4.07 8.00 -17.44
CA SER A 184 5.23 7.18 -17.77
C SER A 184 5.01 5.73 -17.38
N GLU A 185 5.37 4.83 -18.29
CA GLU A 185 5.49 3.39 -18.01
C GLU A 185 6.89 3.03 -17.50
N GLU A 186 7.78 4.03 -17.38
CA GLU A 186 9.09 3.86 -16.79
C GLU A 186 8.91 3.49 -15.31
N PRO A 187 9.40 2.33 -14.86
CA PRO A 187 9.26 1.96 -13.46
C PRO A 187 10.10 2.87 -12.57
N SER A 188 9.60 3.22 -11.40
CA SER A 188 10.37 3.87 -10.32
C SER A 188 10.10 3.21 -8.97
N TRP A 189 8.86 2.81 -8.76
CA TRP A 189 8.40 2.03 -7.62
C TRP A 189 8.25 0.55 -7.96
N PHE A 190 8.54 -0.28 -6.97
CA PHE A 190 8.18 -1.69 -6.95
C PHE A 190 7.06 -1.89 -5.94
N TRP A 191 6.01 -2.55 -6.37
CA TRP A 191 4.84 -2.87 -5.56
C TRP A 191 4.65 -4.38 -5.48
N THR A 192 4.32 -4.88 -4.29
CA THR A 192 3.78 -6.23 -4.13
C THR A 192 2.79 -6.27 -2.97
N THR A 193 1.83 -7.19 -3.06
CA THR A 193 0.81 -7.42 -2.03
C THR A 193 0.94 -8.84 -1.53
N PHE A 194 1.27 -9.02 -0.25
CA PHE A 194 1.23 -10.31 0.43
C PHE A 194 -0.12 -10.49 1.12
N GLU A 195 -0.70 -11.67 0.98
CA GLU A 195 -1.96 -12.03 1.63
C GLU A 195 -1.86 -13.39 2.29
N PHE A 196 -2.57 -13.55 3.40
CA PHE A 196 -2.79 -14.83 4.04
C PHE A 196 -3.48 -15.79 3.08
N ASN A 197 -2.94 -16.99 2.95
CA ASN A 197 -3.32 -17.95 1.90
C ASN A 197 -4.74 -18.50 2.05
N GLU A 198 -5.31 -18.45 3.25
CA GLU A 198 -6.68 -18.89 3.52
C GLU A 198 -7.68 -17.71 3.62
N ASN A 199 -7.30 -16.50 3.17
CA ASN A 199 -8.26 -15.42 2.99
C ASN A 199 -9.37 -15.85 2.00
N PRO A 200 -10.66 -15.63 2.31
CA PRO A 200 -11.75 -16.01 1.44
C PRO A 200 -11.61 -15.48 0.01
N GLY A 201 -11.56 -16.39 -0.97
CA GLY A 201 -11.48 -16.04 -2.40
C GLY A 201 -10.09 -15.67 -2.92
N VAL A 202 -9.05 -15.68 -2.08
CA VAL A 202 -7.68 -15.30 -2.50
C VAL A 202 -7.13 -16.20 -3.61
N THR A 203 -7.42 -17.51 -3.56
CA THR A 203 -7.03 -18.45 -4.62
C THR A 203 -7.67 -18.09 -5.94
N HIS A 204 -8.97 -17.79 -5.96
CA HIS A 204 -9.68 -17.36 -7.16
C HIS A 204 -9.09 -16.08 -7.74
N VAL A 205 -8.87 -15.06 -6.90
CA VAL A 205 -8.24 -13.80 -7.33
C VAL A 205 -6.85 -14.05 -7.93
N ARG A 206 -5.98 -14.79 -7.24
CA ARG A 206 -4.61 -15.10 -7.68
C ARG A 206 -4.56 -15.88 -9.00
N GLU A 207 -5.49 -16.80 -9.22
CA GLU A 207 -5.48 -17.68 -10.38
C GLU A 207 -6.21 -17.11 -11.59
N LYS A 208 -7.22 -16.25 -11.38
CA LYS A 208 -8.10 -15.77 -12.45
C LYS A 208 -7.90 -14.31 -12.80
N LEU A 209 -7.52 -13.47 -11.84
CA LEU A 209 -7.58 -12.01 -12.00
C LEU A 209 -6.21 -11.34 -11.99
N ILE A 210 -5.23 -11.89 -11.26
CA ILE A 210 -3.90 -11.28 -11.18
C ILE A 210 -3.04 -11.60 -12.40
N THR A 211 -2.60 -10.56 -13.12
CA THR A 211 -1.84 -10.70 -14.36
C THR A 211 -0.32 -10.67 -14.19
N GLN A 212 0.18 -10.26 -13.02
CA GLN A 212 1.62 -10.11 -12.74
C GLN A 212 2.10 -11.07 -11.63
N ARG A 213 1.77 -12.36 -11.80
CA ARG A 213 2.08 -13.39 -10.81
C ARG A 213 2.79 -14.58 -11.45
N GLN A 214 3.87 -15.04 -10.81
CA GLN A 214 4.50 -16.32 -11.09
C GLN A 214 4.99 -16.92 -9.77
N PRO A 215 4.19 -17.75 -9.09
CA PRO A 215 4.53 -18.24 -7.76
C PRO A 215 5.85 -19.01 -7.78
N LEU A 216 6.62 -18.85 -6.70
CA LEU A 216 7.81 -19.66 -6.46
C LEU A 216 7.42 -21.00 -5.86
N ALA A 217 8.26 -22.02 -6.07
CA ALA A 217 8.07 -23.29 -5.37
C ALA A 217 8.40 -23.14 -3.88
N ASP A 218 7.80 -23.98 -3.02
CA ASP A 218 7.97 -23.89 -1.56
C ASP A 218 9.43 -23.90 -1.12
N HIS A 219 10.26 -24.75 -1.73
CA HIS A 219 11.70 -24.80 -1.41
C HIS A 219 12.42 -23.48 -1.76
N GLU A 220 11.99 -22.75 -2.80
CA GLU A 220 12.54 -21.43 -3.13
C GLU A 220 12.10 -20.39 -2.09
N ILE A 221 10.86 -20.46 -1.61
CA ILE A 221 10.32 -19.58 -0.56
C ILE A 221 11.08 -19.81 0.76
N GLN A 222 11.30 -21.08 1.13
CA GLN A 222 12.01 -21.45 2.35
C GLN A 222 13.45 -20.94 2.40
N ILE A 223 14.12 -20.74 1.26
CA ILE A 223 15.44 -20.12 1.21
C ILE A 223 15.38 -18.68 1.76
N PHE A 224 14.39 -17.89 1.33
CA PHE A 224 14.22 -16.51 1.80
C PHE A 224 13.83 -16.47 3.28
N LEU A 225 12.84 -17.27 3.68
CA LEU A 225 12.37 -17.31 5.06
C LEU A 225 13.47 -17.77 6.03
N SER A 226 14.24 -18.79 5.66
CA SER A 226 15.34 -19.29 6.49
C SER A 226 16.46 -18.26 6.63
N ALA A 227 16.83 -17.58 5.53
CA ALA A 227 17.85 -16.53 5.53
C ALA A 227 17.48 -15.34 6.43
N ALA A 228 16.19 -15.10 6.66
CA ALA A 228 15.67 -14.05 7.53
C ALA A 228 15.25 -14.54 8.93
N ASN A 229 15.48 -15.82 9.26
CA ASN A 229 15.01 -16.46 10.49
C ASN A 229 13.47 -16.38 10.69
N LEU A 230 12.72 -16.40 9.59
CA LEU A 230 11.25 -16.37 9.58
C LEU A 230 10.62 -17.75 9.33
N ALA A 231 11.42 -18.77 9.02
CA ALA A 231 10.92 -20.12 8.74
C ALA A 231 10.28 -20.83 9.95
N LYS A 232 10.48 -20.30 11.17
CA LYS A 232 9.91 -20.87 12.41
C LYS A 232 8.56 -20.28 12.79
N THR A 233 8.11 -19.26 12.06
CA THR A 233 6.89 -18.52 12.34
C THR A 233 6.00 -18.63 11.10
N ASP A 234 4.69 -18.55 11.27
CA ASP A 234 3.68 -18.81 10.23
C ASP A 234 3.68 -17.86 9.01
N TYR A 235 4.78 -17.13 8.75
CA TYR A 235 4.97 -16.29 7.56
C TYR A 235 4.90 -17.06 6.24
N GLN A 236 5.14 -18.38 6.23
CA GLN A 236 4.90 -19.21 5.04
C GLN A 236 3.43 -19.26 4.62
N ASN A 237 2.51 -18.91 5.52
CA ASN A 237 1.08 -18.85 5.24
C ASN A 237 0.68 -17.54 4.55
N LEU A 238 1.62 -16.62 4.31
CA LEU A 238 1.43 -15.48 3.43
C LEU A 238 2.12 -15.73 2.09
N ALA A 239 1.53 -15.24 1.01
CA ALA A 239 2.14 -15.27 -0.31
C ALA A 239 1.85 -13.99 -1.09
N PRO A 240 2.73 -13.61 -2.03
CA PRO A 240 2.47 -12.49 -2.90
C PRO A 240 1.34 -12.81 -3.89
N ASN A 241 0.36 -11.92 -3.98
CA ASN A 241 -0.66 -11.95 -5.03
C ASN A 241 -0.03 -11.66 -6.38
N GLY A 242 0.92 -10.73 -6.44
CA GLY A 242 1.60 -10.33 -7.66
C GLY A 242 2.59 -9.20 -7.41
N THR A 243 3.15 -8.67 -8.50
CA THR A 243 4.06 -7.51 -8.48
C THR A 243 3.64 -6.46 -9.49
N GLN A 244 3.82 -5.17 -9.20
CA GLN A 244 3.55 -4.09 -10.15
C GLN A 244 4.71 -3.10 -10.12
N ILE A 245 5.16 -2.70 -11.30
CA ILE A 245 6.24 -1.74 -11.47
C ILE A 245 5.85 -0.60 -12.42
N ARG A 246 4.67 -0.69 -13.02
CA ARG A 246 4.18 0.20 -14.09
C ARG A 246 2.67 0.06 -14.21
N PHE A 247 2.04 0.87 -15.06
CA PHE A 247 0.59 0.89 -15.19
C PHE A 247 0.04 -0.26 -16.04
N THR A 248 0.80 -0.73 -17.04
CA THR A 248 0.34 -1.78 -17.96
C THR A 248 1.27 -2.99 -18.10
N ASN A 249 0.71 -4.17 -18.39
CA ASN A 249 1.35 -5.49 -18.35
C ASN A 249 2.67 -5.52 -19.17
N ASN A 250 2.77 -4.74 -20.25
CA ASN A 250 3.95 -4.67 -21.13
C ASN A 250 4.41 -3.25 -21.47
N ALA A 251 4.05 -2.25 -20.67
CA ALA A 251 4.18 -0.83 -21.08
C ALA A 251 3.48 -0.52 -22.42
N ASP A 252 2.41 -1.27 -22.72
CA ASP A 252 1.62 -1.10 -23.96
C ASP A 252 0.63 0.06 -23.86
N ARG A 253 0.42 0.61 -22.66
CA ARG A 253 -0.58 1.63 -22.33
C ARG A 253 -2.02 1.18 -22.55
N VAL A 254 -2.26 -0.12 -22.76
CA VAL A 254 -3.58 -0.68 -23.06
C VAL A 254 -4.00 -1.65 -21.97
N THR A 255 -3.16 -2.63 -21.62
CA THR A 255 -3.55 -3.72 -20.73
C THR A 255 -3.17 -3.39 -19.29
N PRO A 256 -4.11 -2.99 -18.40
CA PRO A 256 -3.75 -2.62 -17.04
C PRO A 256 -3.08 -3.78 -16.31
N VAL A 257 -2.07 -3.46 -15.50
CA VAL A 257 -1.63 -4.40 -14.46
C VAL A 257 -2.73 -4.46 -13.43
N ILE A 258 -3.19 -5.67 -13.10
CA ILE A 258 -4.13 -5.85 -12.00
C ILE A 258 -3.36 -6.48 -10.85
N LEU A 259 -3.16 -5.67 -9.82
CA LEU A 259 -2.94 -6.15 -8.47
C LEU A 259 -4.24 -5.96 -7.72
N GLY A 260 -4.57 -6.95 -6.91
CA GLY A 260 -5.81 -7.02 -6.19
C GLY A 260 -5.52 -7.59 -4.81
N HIS A 261 -6.06 -6.97 -3.77
CA HIS A 261 -6.17 -7.54 -2.44
C HIS A 261 -7.63 -7.91 -2.15
N THR A 262 -7.90 -9.14 -1.69
CA THR A 262 -9.28 -9.60 -1.43
C THR A 262 -10.00 -8.78 -0.36
N ASP A 263 -9.27 -8.35 0.67
CA ASP A 263 -9.78 -7.43 1.68
C ASP A 263 -9.42 -5.93 1.50
N MET A 264 -8.16 -5.54 1.27
CA MET A 264 -7.77 -4.10 1.25
C MET A 264 -8.28 -3.32 0.04
N GLU A 265 -8.70 -4.03 -1.00
CA GLU A 265 -9.13 -3.48 -2.29
C GLU A 265 -10.50 -4.04 -2.70
N ASP A 266 -11.33 -4.41 -1.71
CA ASP A 266 -12.68 -4.93 -1.92
C ASP A 266 -13.57 -3.99 -2.74
N PHE A 267 -13.42 -2.67 -2.51
CA PHE A 267 -14.05 -1.61 -3.28
C PHE A 267 -13.71 -1.64 -4.79
N ALA A 268 -12.62 -2.32 -5.16
CA ALA A 268 -12.15 -2.41 -6.54
C ALA A 268 -12.58 -3.70 -7.23
N GLY A 269 -13.00 -4.72 -6.47
CA GLY A 269 -13.51 -5.96 -7.01
C GLY A 269 -14.85 -5.80 -7.72
N LEU A 270 -15.07 -6.54 -8.82
CA LEU A 270 -16.33 -6.53 -9.56
C LEU A 270 -16.97 -7.91 -9.61
N PRO A 271 -18.28 -8.05 -9.33
CA PRO A 271 -19.19 -6.99 -8.88
C PRO A 271 -18.91 -6.58 -7.43
N ASN A 272 -18.93 -5.26 -7.15
CA ASN A 272 -18.50 -4.61 -5.90
C ASN A 272 -19.23 -5.06 -4.61
N THR A 273 -20.34 -5.77 -4.73
CA THR A 273 -21.09 -6.30 -3.56
C THR A 273 -20.92 -7.80 -3.37
N ALA A 274 -20.15 -8.47 -4.22
CA ALA A 274 -19.92 -9.90 -4.13
C ALA A 274 -18.66 -10.20 -3.32
N GLN A 275 -18.63 -11.38 -2.72
CA GLN A 275 -17.44 -11.91 -2.08
C GLN A 275 -16.32 -12.11 -3.14
N PRO A 276 -15.03 -12.01 -2.75
CA PRO A 276 -13.91 -12.11 -3.70
C PRO A 276 -13.91 -13.37 -4.56
N ALA A 277 -14.44 -14.48 -4.05
CA ALA A 277 -14.58 -15.74 -4.79
C ALA A 277 -15.50 -15.66 -6.02
N TYR A 278 -16.32 -14.62 -6.13
CA TYR A 278 -17.25 -14.40 -7.25
C TYR A 278 -16.85 -13.21 -8.12
N TRP A 279 -15.71 -12.57 -7.84
CA TRP A 279 -15.27 -11.45 -8.66
C TRP A 279 -14.86 -11.92 -10.06
N THR A 280 -15.10 -11.10 -11.05
CA THR A 280 -14.75 -11.36 -12.46
C THR A 280 -13.68 -10.40 -12.98
N ALA A 281 -13.44 -9.29 -12.29
CA ALA A 281 -12.45 -8.28 -12.65
C ALA A 281 -12.11 -7.39 -11.44
N PHE A 282 -11.08 -6.57 -11.60
CA PHE A 282 -10.85 -5.36 -10.80
C PHE A 282 -11.11 -4.13 -11.65
N ASN A 283 -11.62 -3.06 -11.04
CA ASN A 283 -11.91 -1.79 -11.70
C ASN A 283 -10.73 -0.79 -11.64
N ALA A 284 -9.62 -1.13 -10.97
CA ALA A 284 -8.44 -0.28 -10.88
C ALA A 284 -7.16 -1.11 -10.60
N SER A 285 -5.99 -0.52 -10.89
CA SER A 285 -4.69 -1.04 -10.45
C SER A 285 -4.17 -0.27 -9.25
N CYS A 286 -3.25 -0.84 -8.45
CA CYS A 286 -2.64 -0.10 -7.34
C CYS A 286 -1.94 1.18 -7.81
N HIS A 287 -1.17 1.15 -8.91
CA HIS A 287 -0.53 2.37 -9.44
C HIS A 287 -1.56 3.40 -9.93
N SER A 288 -2.62 2.97 -10.63
CA SER A 288 -3.67 3.88 -11.10
C SER A 288 -4.43 4.46 -9.89
N CYS A 289 -4.71 3.66 -8.87
CA CYS A 289 -5.29 4.08 -7.59
C CYS A 289 -4.38 5.03 -6.79
N HIS A 290 -3.06 4.97 -6.96
CA HIS A 290 -2.10 5.87 -6.33
C HIS A 290 -1.77 7.08 -7.19
N ALA A 291 -2.05 7.05 -8.49
CA ALA A 291 -2.01 8.24 -9.31
C ALA A 291 -3.03 9.30 -8.86
N THR A 292 -3.89 8.97 -7.89
CA THR A 292 -4.75 9.90 -7.18
C THR A 292 -4.02 10.72 -6.12
N ALA A 293 -2.75 10.41 -5.85
CA ALA A 293 -1.86 11.22 -5.05
C ALA A 293 -1.43 12.48 -5.83
N THR A 294 -2.39 13.36 -6.13
CA THR A 294 -2.12 14.61 -6.85
C THR A 294 -2.67 15.81 -6.11
N TYR A 295 -2.13 16.97 -6.45
CA TYR A 295 -2.56 18.25 -5.89
C TYR A 295 -2.46 19.35 -6.94
N ASN A 296 -3.50 20.16 -7.06
CA ASN A 296 -3.49 21.34 -7.90
C ASN A 296 -3.15 22.57 -7.03
N PRO A 297 -1.96 23.19 -7.20
CA PRO A 297 -1.58 24.34 -6.38
C PRO A 297 -2.42 25.59 -6.61
N SER A 298 -3.04 25.73 -7.79
CA SER A 298 -3.86 26.90 -8.13
C SER A 298 -5.21 26.87 -7.42
N THR A 299 -5.86 25.71 -7.41
CA THR A 299 -7.19 25.51 -6.80
C THR A 299 -7.13 24.97 -5.38
N LYS A 300 -5.95 24.48 -4.95
CA LYS A 300 -5.69 23.88 -3.64
C LYS A 300 -6.51 22.63 -3.35
N VAL A 301 -6.82 21.85 -4.39
CA VAL A 301 -7.59 20.60 -4.27
C VAL A 301 -6.79 19.41 -4.79
N SER A 302 -7.12 18.23 -4.29
CA SER A 302 -6.67 16.95 -4.86
C SER A 302 -7.62 16.49 -5.96
N PHE A 303 -7.12 15.67 -6.88
CA PHE A 303 -7.94 15.24 -8.02
C PHE A 303 -9.07 14.28 -7.58
N PRO A 304 -10.33 14.49 -8.00
CA PRO A 304 -11.48 13.70 -7.56
C PRO A 304 -11.60 12.37 -8.33
N PHE A 305 -10.69 11.43 -8.11
CA PHE A 305 -10.64 10.17 -8.90
C PHE A 305 -11.77 9.16 -8.60
N SER A 306 -12.13 8.36 -9.62
CA SER A 306 -13.27 7.41 -9.61
C SER A 306 -12.94 5.96 -10.02
N SER A 307 -11.69 5.48 -9.85
CA SER A 307 -11.15 4.17 -10.29
C SER A 307 -10.56 4.15 -11.71
N PRO A 308 -9.37 4.74 -11.93
CA PRO A 308 -8.68 4.63 -13.21
C PRO A 308 -8.11 3.23 -13.46
N THR A 309 -8.11 2.79 -14.72
CA THR A 309 -7.37 1.63 -15.20
C THR A 309 -6.34 2.04 -16.25
N GLY A 310 -5.11 1.52 -16.14
CA GLY A 310 -4.05 1.73 -17.12
C GLY A 310 -3.21 2.99 -16.87
N ALA A 311 -2.38 3.33 -17.85
CA ALA A 311 -1.61 4.58 -17.83
C ALA A 311 -2.56 5.76 -17.95
N LEU A 312 -2.32 6.80 -17.16
CA LEU A 312 -3.11 8.01 -17.27
C LEU A 312 -2.57 8.88 -18.40
N ASP A 313 -3.38 9.87 -18.78
CA ASP A 313 -2.99 10.93 -19.70
C ASP A 313 -3.59 12.28 -19.22
N PRO A 314 -3.12 13.43 -19.71
CA PRO A 314 -3.62 14.74 -19.27
C PRO A 314 -5.12 14.97 -19.49
N ALA A 315 -5.75 14.23 -20.41
CA ALA A 315 -7.19 14.28 -20.66
C ALA A 315 -8.00 13.31 -19.78
N TYR A 316 -7.36 12.53 -18.90
CA TYR A 316 -8.07 11.77 -17.88
C TYR A 316 -8.89 12.72 -17.01
N TYR A 317 -10.18 12.42 -16.84
CA TYR A 317 -11.12 13.30 -16.16
C TYR A 317 -11.97 12.56 -15.13
N ALA A 318 -12.44 13.31 -14.13
CA ALA A 318 -13.43 12.85 -13.18
C ALA A 318 -14.27 14.01 -12.64
N ALA A 319 -15.48 13.72 -12.16
CA ALA A 319 -16.36 14.74 -11.59
C ALA A 319 -16.04 14.95 -10.10
N ASP A 320 -15.96 16.21 -9.67
CA ASP A 320 -15.83 16.57 -8.25
C ASP A 320 -17.16 16.39 -7.47
N SER A 321 -17.16 16.72 -6.18
CA SER A 321 -18.34 16.62 -5.32
C SER A 321 -19.49 17.55 -5.70
N GLU A 322 -19.21 18.58 -6.49
CA GLU A 322 -20.18 19.55 -7.01
C GLU A 322 -20.66 19.19 -8.43
N GLY A 323 -20.07 18.15 -9.04
CA GLY A 323 -20.38 17.68 -10.39
C GLY A 323 -19.57 18.36 -11.48
N ASN A 324 -18.54 19.15 -11.15
CA ASN A 324 -17.66 19.77 -12.13
C ASN A 324 -16.64 18.74 -12.66
N THR A 325 -16.43 18.72 -13.97
CA THR A 325 -15.42 17.85 -14.59
C THR A 325 -14.02 18.45 -14.47
N GLU A 326 -13.18 17.78 -13.69
CA GLU A 326 -11.75 18.07 -13.54
C GLU A 326 -10.94 17.16 -14.47
N TYR A 327 -9.88 17.70 -15.08
CA TYR A 327 -8.94 16.97 -15.94
C TYR A 327 -7.56 16.95 -15.29
N LEU A 328 -6.88 15.80 -15.33
CA LEU A 328 -5.59 15.61 -14.66
C LEU A 328 -4.54 16.63 -15.17
N GLY A 329 -4.61 16.98 -16.45
CA GLY A 329 -3.78 18.01 -17.08
C GLY A 329 -4.06 19.45 -16.65
N GLN A 330 -5.07 19.74 -15.83
CA GLN A 330 -5.41 21.10 -15.35
C GLN A 330 -4.49 21.61 -14.23
N GLY A 331 -3.24 21.17 -14.22
CA GLY A 331 -2.22 21.61 -13.26
C GLY A 331 -2.11 20.75 -12.01
N PHE A 332 -2.67 19.55 -11.99
CA PHE A 332 -2.44 18.60 -10.91
C PHE A 332 -1.00 18.08 -10.96
N LYS A 333 -0.26 18.31 -9.88
CA LYS A 333 1.13 17.90 -9.69
C LYS A 333 1.19 16.58 -8.91
N PRO A 334 2.15 15.68 -9.22
CA PRO A 334 2.31 14.42 -8.52
C PRO A 334 2.87 14.59 -7.11
N LEU A 335 2.28 13.88 -6.14
CA LEU A 335 2.81 13.65 -4.80
C LEU A 335 3.61 12.34 -4.72
N ASP A 336 4.33 12.01 -5.79
CA ASP A 336 4.86 10.67 -6.05
C ASP A 336 3.73 9.59 -6.01
N PHE A 337 4.04 8.34 -5.67
CA PHE A 337 3.03 7.30 -5.37
C PHE A 337 2.61 7.30 -3.88
N MET A 338 2.72 8.42 -3.17
CA MET A 338 2.41 8.48 -1.74
C MET A 338 0.92 8.68 -1.45
N TRP A 339 0.24 7.55 -1.23
CA TRP A 339 -1.18 7.52 -0.88
C TRP A 339 -1.56 8.33 0.35
N PRO A 340 -0.87 8.24 1.50
CA PRO A 340 -1.35 8.87 2.72
C PRO A 340 -1.38 10.40 2.65
N ILE A 341 -0.56 11.03 1.80
CA ILE A 341 -0.49 12.49 1.71
C ILE A 341 -1.85 13.07 1.33
N VAL A 342 -2.55 12.48 0.36
CA VAL A 342 -3.85 13.01 -0.08
C VAL A 342 -4.98 12.72 0.92
N PHE A 343 -4.90 11.61 1.66
CA PHE A 343 -5.99 11.14 2.52
C PHE A 343 -5.80 11.44 4.00
N GLN A 344 -4.60 11.77 4.47
CA GLN A 344 -4.33 11.94 5.90
C GLN A 344 -3.87 13.35 6.25
N THR A 345 -3.46 14.14 5.25
CA THR A 345 -3.17 15.54 5.51
C THR A 345 -4.46 16.31 5.76
N LYS A 346 -4.51 16.93 6.94
CA LYS A 346 -5.57 17.84 7.37
C LYS A 346 -5.40 19.22 6.76
#